data_AF-A0A2S0NHU9-F1
#
_entry.id   AF-A0A2S0NHU9-F1
#
_cell.length_a   1.000
_cell.length_b   1.000
_cell.length_c   1.000
_cell.angle_alpha   90.00
_cell.angle_beta   90.00
_cell.angle_gamma   90.00
#
_symmetry.space_group_name_H-M   'P 1'
#
loop_
_entity.id
_entity.type
_entity.pdbx_description
1 polymer ?
#
loop_
_entity_poly.entity_id
_entity_poly.type
_entity_poly.pdbx_seq_one_letter_code
_entity_poly.pdbx_strand_id
1 'polypeptide(L)'
;MVESAYDPHAVGLVDDVGLMQVRPSIARQLGFNGTIQDLFEPETNIRLGVTYLAGAWERSGGNLCQALMKYRAGWDETEMSALSLEYCRRAVVHLNAIGSPLARGVTVPTGSETPPPGQRSTSRFNWQDHEKRIEQIEQRFGGQNFGIIAREPQRP
;
A
#
# COMPACT_ATOMS: atom_id res chain seq x y z
N MET A 1 -9.03 0.78 5.28
CA MET A 1 -7.62 1.17 5.25
C MET A 1 -7.51 2.68 5.06
N VAL A 2 -6.53 3.31 5.68
CA VAL A 2 -6.36 4.78 5.77
C VAL A 2 -6.07 5.45 4.42
N GLU A 3 -5.47 4.71 3.49
CA GLU A 3 -5.03 5.26 2.20
C GLU A 3 -5.99 4.98 1.04
N SER A 4 -6.62 3.80 0.99
CA SER A 4 -7.57 3.42 -0.07
C SER A 4 -9.02 3.77 0.24
N ALA A 5 -9.35 4.18 1.47
CA ALA A 5 -10.73 4.29 1.95
C ALA A 5 -11.56 3.00 1.76
N TYR A 6 -10.90 1.83 1.72
CA TYR A 6 -11.48 0.52 1.40
C TYR A 6 -11.90 0.33 -0.06
N ASP A 7 -11.44 1.19 -0.98
CA ASP A 7 -11.61 1.02 -2.41
C ASP A 7 -10.57 -0.01 -2.94
N PRO A 8 -11.01 -1.16 -3.47
CA PRO A 8 -10.11 -2.16 -4.03
C PRO A 8 -9.46 -1.70 -5.34
N HIS A 9 -9.97 -0.66 -6.00
CA HIS A 9 -9.43 -0.10 -7.24
C HIS A 9 -8.54 1.14 -7.02
N ALA A 10 -8.18 1.45 -5.78
CA ALA A 10 -7.35 2.61 -5.46
C ALA A 10 -5.95 2.49 -6.11
N VAL A 11 -5.54 3.53 -6.84
CA VAL A 11 -4.17 3.68 -7.36
C VAL A 11 -3.52 4.92 -6.76
N GLY A 12 -2.51 4.71 -5.91
CA GLY A 12 -1.76 5.75 -5.21
C GLY A 12 -0.90 6.60 -6.13
N LEU A 13 -0.29 7.67 -5.59
CA LEU A 13 0.49 8.64 -6.38
C LEU A 13 1.84 8.10 -6.88
N VAL A 14 2.35 7.02 -6.29
CA VAL A 14 3.67 6.43 -6.62
C VAL A 14 3.57 4.96 -7.06
N ASP A 15 2.57 4.67 -7.90
CA ASP A 15 2.26 3.37 -8.49
C ASP A 15 1.75 2.33 -7.46
N ASP A 16 1.22 2.78 -6.32
CA ASP A 16 0.63 1.89 -5.31
C ASP A 16 -0.72 1.34 -5.79
N VAL A 17 -0.96 0.04 -5.64
CA VAL A 17 -2.15 -0.62 -6.20
C VAL A 17 -3.00 -1.26 -5.09
N GLY A 18 -4.30 -1.07 -5.18
CA GLY A 18 -5.32 -1.84 -4.47
C GLY A 18 -5.50 -1.51 -2.99
N LEU A 19 -6.22 -2.39 -2.30
CA LEU A 19 -6.71 -2.19 -0.94
C LEU A 19 -5.65 -1.83 0.09
N MET A 20 -4.43 -2.33 -0.07
CA MET A 20 -3.25 -2.17 0.78
C MET A 20 -2.19 -1.22 0.19
N GLN A 21 -2.46 -0.62 -0.97
CA GLN A 21 -1.53 0.25 -1.68
C GLN A 21 -0.17 -0.46 -1.87
N VAL A 22 -0.21 -1.71 -2.35
CA VAL A 22 0.97 -2.53 -2.60
C VAL A 22 1.65 -2.06 -3.88
N ARG A 23 2.95 -1.77 -3.81
CA ARG A 23 3.74 -1.39 -5.00
C ARG A 23 4.09 -2.64 -5.82
N PRO A 24 3.99 -2.59 -7.16
CA PRO A 24 4.38 -3.71 -8.01
C PRO A 24 5.82 -4.18 -7.77
N SER A 25 6.76 -3.25 -7.54
CA SER A 25 8.15 -3.59 -7.20
C SER A 25 8.28 -4.42 -5.92
N ILE A 26 7.48 -4.11 -4.89
CA ILE A 26 7.40 -4.87 -3.64
C ILE A 26 6.79 -6.24 -3.89
N ALA A 27 5.70 -6.32 -4.66
CA ALA A 27 5.09 -7.59 -5.02
C ALA A 27 6.12 -8.52 -5.71
N ARG A 28 6.94 -7.99 -6.63
CA ARG A 28 8.03 -8.74 -7.26
C ARG A 28 9.09 -9.20 -6.27
N GLN A 29 9.49 -8.34 -5.32
CA GLN A 29 10.45 -8.71 -4.28
C GLN A 29 9.95 -9.90 -3.43
N LEU A 30 8.62 -10.00 -3.25
CA LEU A 30 7.97 -11.10 -2.55
C LEU A 30 7.70 -12.34 -3.43
N GLY A 31 8.16 -12.35 -4.69
CA GLY A 31 7.99 -13.47 -5.61
C GLY A 31 6.62 -13.53 -6.31
N PHE A 32 5.85 -12.45 -6.29
CA PHE A 32 4.59 -12.38 -7.02
C PHE A 32 4.82 -12.37 -8.53
N ASN A 33 4.20 -13.32 -9.23
CA ASN A 33 4.33 -13.48 -10.67
C ASN A 33 3.03 -13.24 -11.47
N GLY A 34 2.01 -12.63 -10.84
CA GLY A 34 0.79 -12.23 -11.53
C GLY A 34 0.93 -10.92 -12.30
N THR A 35 -0.16 -10.53 -12.94
CA THR A 35 -0.36 -9.26 -13.64
C THR A 35 -0.59 -8.10 -12.66
N ILE A 36 -0.61 -6.86 -13.15
CA ILE A 36 -0.98 -5.71 -12.32
C ILE A 36 -2.47 -5.77 -11.95
N GLN A 37 -3.30 -6.32 -12.84
CA GLN A 37 -4.73 -6.53 -12.61
C GLN A 37 -4.97 -7.45 -11.42
N ASP A 38 -4.16 -8.51 -11.30
CA ASP A 38 -4.21 -9.44 -10.17
C ASP A 38 -3.87 -8.77 -8.82
N LEU A 39 -3.22 -7.60 -8.82
CA LEU A 39 -3.01 -6.80 -7.60
C LEU A 39 -4.26 -6.03 -7.16
N PHE A 40 -5.28 -5.87 -8.00
CA PHE A 40 -6.57 -5.32 -7.58
C PHE A 40 -7.45 -6.37 -6.89
N GLU A 41 -7.15 -7.67 -7.05
CA GLU A 41 -7.85 -8.73 -6.32
C GLU A 41 -7.63 -8.58 -4.81
N PRO A 42 -8.69 -8.35 -4.00
CA PRO A 42 -8.57 -8.08 -2.57
C PRO A 42 -7.73 -9.09 -1.80
N GLU A 43 -7.93 -10.39 -2.07
CA GLU A 43 -7.20 -11.46 -1.39
C GLU A 43 -5.70 -11.40 -1.69
N THR A 44 -5.33 -11.26 -2.96
CA THR A 44 -3.94 -11.14 -3.41
C THR A 44 -3.27 -9.91 -2.80
N ASN A 45 -3.96 -8.78 -2.86
CA ASN A 45 -3.46 -7.51 -2.37
C ASN A 45 -3.21 -7.54 -0.86
N ILE A 46 -4.17 -8.09 -0.09
CA ILE A 46 -4.04 -8.25 1.35
C ILE A 46 -2.92 -9.22 1.71
N ARG A 47 -2.83 -10.37 1.03
CA ARG A 47 -1.77 -11.36 1.28
C ARG A 47 -0.39 -10.75 1.09
N LEU A 48 -0.17 -10.04 -0.02
CA LEU A 48 1.12 -9.40 -0.31
C LEU A 48 1.41 -8.25 0.66
N GLY A 49 0.42 -7.38 0.92
CA GLY A 49 0.58 -6.25 1.82
C GLY A 49 0.89 -6.68 3.26
N VAL A 50 0.18 -7.68 3.79
CA VAL A 50 0.44 -8.23 5.13
C VAL A 50 1.81 -8.92 5.19
N THR A 51 2.18 -9.67 4.15
CA THR A 51 3.52 -10.31 4.09
C THR A 51 4.63 -9.26 4.12
N TYR A 52 4.48 -8.17 3.35
CA TYR A 52 5.46 -7.11 3.33
C TYR A 52 5.56 -6.37 4.68
N LEU A 53 4.41 -6.09 5.29
CA LEU A 53 4.32 -5.44 6.60
C LEU A 53 4.94 -6.30 7.70
N ALA A 54 4.76 -7.62 7.67
CA ALA A 54 5.38 -8.54 8.61
C ALA A 54 6.91 -8.49 8.53
N GLY A 55 7.49 -8.52 7.32
CA GLY A 55 8.92 -8.36 7.14
C GLY A 55 9.44 -6.98 7.59
N ALA A 56 8.67 -5.92 7.36
CA ALA A 56 8.99 -4.59 7.86
C ALA A 56 9.00 -4.54 9.40
N TRP A 57 8.01 -5.19 10.04
CA TRP A 57 7.89 -5.28 11.49
C TRP A 57 9.08 -6.00 12.14
N GLU A 58 9.47 -7.15 11.58
CA GLU A 58 10.63 -7.91 12.04
C GLU A 58 11.92 -7.09 11.93
N ARG A 59 12.14 -6.43 10.79
CA ARG A 59 13.31 -5.58 10.53
C ARG A 59 13.34 -4.30 11.38
N SER A 60 12.21 -3.91 11.94
CA SER A 60 12.09 -2.79 12.86
C SER A 60 12.17 -3.20 14.33
N GLY A 61 12.40 -4.48 14.64
CA GLY A 61 12.45 -4.97 16.02
C GLY A 61 11.15 -4.71 16.79
N GLY A 62 10.01 -4.66 16.08
CA GLY A 62 8.71 -4.34 16.66
C GLY A 62 8.45 -2.84 16.91
N ASN A 63 9.25 -1.93 16.35
CA ASN A 63 8.95 -0.50 16.39
C ASN A 63 7.90 -0.12 15.33
N LEU A 64 6.74 0.37 15.77
CA LEU A 64 5.62 0.73 14.88
C LEU A 64 5.97 1.75 13.81
N CYS A 65 6.52 2.91 14.17
CA CYS A 65 6.79 3.96 13.18
C CYS A 65 7.91 3.56 12.21
N GLN A 66 8.92 2.83 12.67
CA GLN A 66 9.95 2.29 11.77
C GLN A 66 9.37 1.23 10.83
N ALA A 67 8.47 0.37 11.31
CA ALA A 67 7.84 -0.65 10.47
C ALA A 67 6.97 0.01 9.38
N LEU A 68 6.22 1.05 9.75
CA LEU A 68 5.40 1.83 8.80
C LEU A 68 6.26 2.63 7.81
N MET A 69 7.40 3.16 8.24
CA MET A 69 8.39 3.77 7.34
C MET A 69 8.90 2.75 6.34
N LYS A 70 9.34 1.57 6.79
CA LYS A 70 9.83 0.50 5.92
C LYS A 70 8.75 -0.04 4.98
N TYR A 71 7.51 -0.11 5.45
CA TYR A 71 6.36 -0.47 4.62
C TYR A 71 6.16 0.54 3.46
N ARG A 72 6.22 1.83 3.76
CA ARG A 72 6.01 2.91 2.79
C ARG A 72 7.20 3.08 1.83
N ALA A 73 8.42 3.13 2.39
CA ALA A 73 9.62 3.56 1.68
C ALA A 73 10.50 2.41 1.19
N GLY A 74 10.36 1.22 1.77
CA GLY A 74 11.19 0.05 1.48
C GLY A 74 11.90 -0.47 2.73
N TRP A 75 12.20 -1.77 2.77
CA TRP A 75 12.86 -2.41 3.91
C TRP A 75 14.24 -1.85 4.26
N ASP A 76 14.97 -1.33 3.27
CA ASP A 76 16.31 -0.76 3.45
C ASP A 76 16.29 0.70 3.93
N GLU A 77 15.11 1.34 4.00
CA GLU A 77 14.99 2.69 4.55
C GLU A 77 15.40 2.70 6.02
N THR A 78 16.26 3.64 6.39
CA THR A 78 16.74 3.83 7.76
C THR A 78 16.30 5.15 8.36
N GLU A 79 15.90 6.13 7.54
CA GLU A 79 15.65 7.50 7.98
C GLU A 79 14.16 7.88 7.93
N MET A 80 13.68 8.46 9.03
CA MET A 80 12.31 8.97 9.12
C MET A 80 12.13 10.26 8.33
N SER A 81 11.72 10.13 7.06
CA SER A 81 11.28 11.28 6.26
C SER A 81 10.01 11.93 6.84
N ALA A 82 9.76 13.20 6.50
CA ALA A 82 8.53 13.91 6.88
C ALA A 82 7.26 13.15 6.43
N LEU A 83 7.29 12.53 5.25
CA LEU A 83 6.17 11.72 4.74
C LEU A 83 5.98 10.43 5.54
N SER A 84 7.08 9.79 5.96
CA SER A 84 7.01 8.61 6.84
C SER A 84 6.47 8.96 8.22
N LEU A 85 6.82 10.15 8.76
CA LEU A 85 6.30 10.63 10.04
C LEU A 85 4.79 10.87 9.97
N GLU A 86 4.32 11.54 8.90
CA GLU A 86 2.90 11.76 8.69
C GLU A 86 2.14 10.45 8.48
N TYR A 87 2.73 9.49 7.75
CA TYR A 87 2.17 8.16 7.59
C TYR A 87 2.02 7.45 8.96
N CYS A 88 3.05 7.47 9.79
CA CYS A 88 2.95 6.92 11.16
C CYS A 88 1.88 7.65 11.98
N ARG A 89 1.82 8.98 11.93
CA ARG A 89 0.85 9.79 12.66
C ARG A 89 -0.58 9.37 12.31
N ARG A 90 -0.90 9.27 11.01
CA ARG A 90 -2.22 8.85 10.54
C ARG A 90 -2.55 7.44 11.04
N ALA A 91 -1.62 6.49 10.91
CA ALA A 91 -1.81 5.13 11.40
C ALA A 91 -2.08 5.09 12.92
N VAL A 92 -1.33 5.85 13.72
CA VAL A 92 -1.51 5.94 15.18
C VAL A 92 -2.89 6.52 15.55
N VAL A 93 -3.38 7.53 14.82
CA VAL A 93 -4.75 8.05 15.03
C VAL A 93 -5.79 6.94 14.85
N HIS A 94 -5.65 6.13 13.80
CA HIS A 94 -6.57 5.01 13.57
C HIS A 94 -6.42 3.88 14.60
N LEU A 95 -5.20 3.53 14.98
CA LEU A 95 -4.93 2.51 15.99
C LEU A 95 -5.49 2.90 17.37
N ASN A 96 -5.39 4.17 17.74
CA ASN A 96 -6.02 4.69 18.96
C ASN A 96 -7.54 4.62 18.88
N ALA A 97 -8.14 4.99 17.75
CA ALA A 97 -9.60 4.96 17.58
C ALA A 97 -10.21 3.56 17.73
N ILE A 98 -9.44 2.51 17.41
CA ILE A 98 -9.86 1.10 17.57
C ILE A 98 -9.38 0.46 18.88
N GLY A 99 -8.73 1.22 19.77
CA GLY A 99 -8.21 0.72 21.05
C GLY A 99 -7.04 -0.26 20.90
N SER A 100 -6.28 -0.21 19.80
CA SER A 100 -5.19 -1.14 19.55
C SER A 100 -4.02 -0.94 20.52
N PRO A 101 -3.46 -2.02 21.09
CA PRO A 101 -2.30 -1.92 21.97
C PRO A 101 -1.04 -1.41 21.26
N LEU A 102 -1.00 -1.43 19.92
CA LEU A 102 0.13 -1.01 19.10
C LEU A 102 0.39 0.51 19.17
N ALA A 103 -0.63 1.31 19.48
CA ALA A 103 -0.48 2.76 19.62
C ALA A 103 0.05 3.18 21.02
N ARG A 104 0.10 2.25 21.99
CA ARG A 104 0.48 2.58 23.36
C ARG A 104 1.96 2.99 23.42
N GLY A 105 2.22 4.16 23.97
CA GLY A 105 3.57 4.69 24.15
C GLY A 105 4.24 5.21 22.88
N VAL A 106 3.51 5.30 21.75
CA VAL A 106 4.06 5.88 20.52
C VAL A 106 3.93 7.39 20.58
N THR A 107 5.05 8.09 20.70
CA THR A 107 5.12 9.56 20.61
C THR A 107 5.44 9.96 19.17
N VAL A 108 4.43 10.36 18.41
CA VAL A 108 4.64 10.97 17.08
C VAL A 108 4.72 12.49 17.27
N PRO A 109 5.77 13.18 16.76
CA PRO A 109 5.83 14.63 16.87
C PRO A 109 4.59 15.24 16.18
N THR A 110 3.82 16.00 16.95
CA THR A 110 2.71 16.83 16.45
C THR A 110 3.28 18.02 15.69
N GLY A 111 3.76 17.78 14.48
CA GLY A 111 4.12 18.82 13.52
C GLY A 111 2.89 19.22 12.69
N SER A 112 2.41 20.44 12.94
CA SER A 112 1.48 21.26 12.13
C SER A 112 0.14 20.64 11.70
N GLU A 113 -0.90 21.15 12.36
CA GLU A 113 -2.21 21.50 11.82
C GLU A 113 -3.02 20.38 11.13
N THR A 114 -4.06 19.94 11.84
CA THR A 114 -5.22 19.27 11.26
C THR A 114 -5.60 19.97 9.96
N PRO A 115 -5.61 19.30 8.79
CA PRO A 115 -6.11 19.94 7.58
C PRO A 115 -7.57 20.35 7.85
N PRO A 116 -7.99 21.56 7.44
CA PRO A 116 -9.33 22.05 7.68
C PRO A 116 -10.36 21.02 7.17
N PRO A 117 -11.49 20.82 7.87
CA PRO A 117 -12.53 19.93 7.38
C PRO A 117 -13.12 20.53 6.10
N GLY A 118 -12.72 20.00 4.95
CA GLY A 118 -13.34 20.32 3.67
C GLY A 118 -12.38 20.66 2.55
N GLN A 119 -11.84 19.62 1.92
CA GLN A 119 -12.04 19.46 0.48
C GLN A 119 -12.37 17.98 0.25
N ARG A 120 -13.66 17.63 0.29
CA ARG A 120 -14.10 16.42 -0.39
C ARG A 120 -13.75 16.64 -1.86
N SER A 121 -12.71 15.97 -2.34
CA SER A 121 -12.53 15.82 -3.78
C SER A 121 -13.77 15.12 -4.29
N THR A 122 -14.68 15.88 -4.89
CA THR A 122 -15.81 15.36 -5.67
C THR A 122 -15.34 14.89 -7.03
N SER A 123 -14.07 14.47 -7.17
CA SER A 123 -13.59 13.90 -8.42
C SER A 123 -14.35 12.60 -8.62
N ARG A 124 -15.31 12.62 -9.54
CA ARG A 124 -15.92 11.40 -10.06
C ARG A 124 -14.75 10.53 -10.50
N PHE A 125 -14.71 9.30 -10.01
CA PHE A 125 -13.74 8.31 -10.43
C PHE A 125 -13.73 8.26 -11.97
N ASN A 126 -12.63 8.70 -12.59
CA ASN A 126 -12.50 8.73 -14.04
C ASN A 126 -11.84 7.43 -14.51
N TRP A 127 -12.65 6.53 -15.07
CA TRP A 127 -12.21 5.24 -15.56
C TRP A 127 -11.13 5.33 -16.67
N GLN A 128 -11.16 6.37 -17.52
CA GLN A 128 -10.18 6.53 -18.60
C GLN A 128 -8.79 6.94 -18.07
N ASP A 129 -8.76 7.77 -17.03
CA ASP A 129 -7.49 8.16 -16.39
C ASP A 129 -6.92 6.99 -15.56
N HIS A 130 -7.81 6.18 -14.98
CA HIS A 130 -7.45 4.98 -14.24
C HIS A 130 -6.83 3.92 -15.16
N GLU A 131 -7.44 3.62 -16.31
CA GLU A 131 -6.92 2.68 -17.31
C GLU A 131 -5.55 3.10 -17.84
N LYS A 132 -5.39 4.38 -18.20
CA LYS A 132 -4.09 4.91 -18.65
C LYS A 132 -3.00 4.77 -17.59
N ARG A 133 -3.33 4.94 -16.30
CA ARG A 133 -2.37 4.73 -15.20
C ARG A 133 -2.01 3.25 -15.07
N ILE A 134 -2.97 2.34 -15.21
CA ILE A 134 -2.69 0.89 -15.21
C ILE A 134 -1.75 0.53 -16.36
N GLU A 135 -2.04 0.99 -17.58
CA GLU A 135 -1.20 0.75 -18.75
C GLU A 135 0.23 1.28 -18.55
N GLN A 136 0.40 2.44 -17.93
CA GLN A 136 1.72 3.00 -17.61
C GLN A 136 2.47 2.13 -16.58
N ILE A 137 1.78 1.64 -15.56
CA ILE A 137 2.34 0.74 -14.55
C ILE A 137 2.72 -0.60 -15.18
N GLU A 138 1.89 -1.13 -16.07
CA GLU A 138 2.18 -2.34 -16.83
C GLU A 138 3.35 -2.17 -17.81
N GLN A 139 3.44 -1.05 -18.52
CA GLN A 139 4.61 -0.78 -19.38
C GLN A 139 5.90 -0.70 -18.55
N ARG A 140 5.81 -0.23 -17.30
CA ARG A 140 6.95 -0.08 -16.41
C ARG A 140 7.34 -1.37 -15.69
N PHE A 141 6.37 -2.26 -15.38
CA PHE A 141 6.56 -3.43 -14.52
C PHE A 141 6.09 -4.78 -15.13
N GLY A 142 5.56 -4.77 -16.35
CA GLY A 142 4.94 -5.89 -17.07
C GLY A 142 5.83 -6.55 -18.13
N GLY A 143 7.14 -6.66 -17.88
CA GLY A 143 8.12 -7.31 -18.77
C GLY A 143 8.10 -8.85 -18.73
N GLN A 144 8.82 -9.48 -19.67
CA GLN A 144 8.79 -10.90 -20.13
C GLN A 144 8.89 -12.06 -19.11
N ASN A 145 8.85 -11.82 -17.80
CA ASN A 145 8.65 -12.89 -16.79
C ASN A 145 7.17 -13.06 -16.39
N PHE A 146 6.26 -12.39 -17.09
CA PHE A 146 4.83 -12.34 -16.75
C PHE A 146 3.93 -12.75 -17.92
N GLY A 147 4.05 -14.02 -18.32
CA GLY A 147 3.13 -14.68 -19.23
C GLY A 147 3.49 -16.15 -19.47
N ILE A 148 2.46 -17.01 -19.47
CA ILE A 148 2.45 -18.46 -19.79
C ILE A 148 2.65 -19.40 -18.59
N ILE A 149 1.58 -19.59 -17.81
CA ILE A 149 0.87 -20.89 -17.86
C ILE A 149 -0.59 -20.58 -18.12
N ALA A 150 -1.06 -20.93 -19.31
CA ALA A 150 -2.47 -20.98 -19.66
C ALA A 150 -3.22 -21.83 -18.63
N ARG A 151 -4.17 -21.24 -17.91
CA ARG A 151 -5.24 -22.03 -17.29
C ARG A 151 -6.29 -22.28 -18.36
N GLU A 152 -6.18 -23.45 -18.99
CA GLU A 152 -7.24 -24.03 -19.79
C GLU A 152 -8.47 -24.29 -18.91
N PRO A 153 -9.71 -24.05 -19.39
CA PRO A 153 -10.90 -24.23 -18.58
C PRO A 153 -11.28 -25.71 -18.55
N GLN A 154 -10.95 -26.42 -17.47
CA GLN A 154 -11.50 -27.74 -17.21
C GLN A 154 -12.76 -27.60 -16.34
N ARG A 155 -13.92 -27.72 -16.98
CA ARG A 155 -15.14 -28.24 -16.34
C ARG A 155 -15.84 -29.15 -17.34
N PRO A 156 -16.22 -30.35 -16.92
CA PRO A 156 -17.62 -30.75 -17.02
C PRO A 156 -18.32 -30.62 -15.67
#